data_AF-A0A3D3DFU5-F1
#
_entry.id   AF-A0A3D3DFU5-F1
#
_cell.length_a   1.000
_cell.length_b   1.000
_cell.length_c   1.000
_cell.angle_alpha   90.00
_cell.angle_beta   90.00
_cell.angle_gamma   90.00
#
_symmetry.space_group_name_H-M   'P 1'
#
loop_
_entity.id
_entity.type
_entity.pdbx_description
1 polymer ?
#
loop_
_entity_poly.entity_id
_entity_poly.type
_entity_poly.pdbx_seq_one_letter_code
_entity_poly.pdbx_strand_id
1 'polypeptide(L)' 'REDLYYRLAVVVIHLPPLRDREGDIRLLAQEFLRRSTVANEKEGISFNQDALRAILAHSWPGNV' A
#
# COMPACT_ATOMS: atom_id res chain seq x y z
N ARG A 1 -26.09 -5.02 -22.99
CA ARG A 1 -25.01 -5.21 -21.99
C ARG A 1 -23.78 -4.33 -22.28
N GLU A 2 -23.59 -3.88 -23.53
CA GLU A 2 -22.52 -2.93 -23.91
C GLU A 2 -22.81 -1.47 -23.49
N ASP A 3 -24.06 -1.00 -23.57
CA ASP A 3 -24.43 0.38 -23.24
C ASP A 3 -24.03 0.80 -21.82
N LEU A 4 -24.14 -0.11 -20.84
CA LEU A 4 -23.72 0.15 -19.47
C LEU A 4 -22.19 0.28 -19.33
N TYR A 5 -21.41 -0.51 -20.08
CA TYR A 5 -19.95 -0.39 -20.06
C TYR A 5 -19.52 0.98 -20.58
N TYR A 6 -20.09 1.45 -21.69
CA TYR A 6 -19.78 2.77 -22.24
C TYR A 6 -20.20 3.93 -21.33
N ARG A 7 -21.31 3.78 -20.57
CA ARG A 7 -21.74 4.77 -19.57
C ARG A 7 -20.87 4.79 -18.31
N LEU A 8 -20.21 3.69 -17.96
CA LEU A 8 -19.33 3.59 -16.79
C LEU A 8 -17.87 3.90 -17.13
N ALA A 9 -17.42 3.56 -18.34
CA ALA A 9 -16.04 3.74 -18.80
C ALA A 9 -15.75 5.15 -19.33
N VAL A 10 -16.52 6.16 -18.91
CA VAL A 10 -16.31 7.56 -19.30
C VAL A 10 -14.92 8.06 -18.88
N VAL A 11 -14.44 7.59 -17.72
CA VAL A 11 -13.06 7.77 -17.25
C VAL A 11 -12.57 6.45 -16.66
N VAL A 12 -11.49 5.92 -17.20
CA VAL A 12 -10.85 4.70 -16.69
C VAL A 12 -9.59 5.11 -15.92
N ILE A 13 -9.58 4.81 -14.61
CA ILE A 13 -8.39 4.98 -13.79
C ILE A 13 -7.69 3.63 -13.71
N HIS A 14 -6.49 3.56 -14.30
CA HIS A 14 -5.63 2.40 -14.13
C HIS A 14 -4.90 2.50 -12.79
N LEU A 15 -5.17 1.56 -11.88
CA LEU A 15 -4.48 1.47 -10.60
C LEU A 15 -3.35 0.43 -10.72
N PRO A 16 -2.07 0.86 -10.79
CA PRO A 16 -0.97 -0.09 -10.82
C PRO A 16 -0.89 -0.89 -9.50
N PRO A 17 -0.44 -2.16 -9.56
CA PRO A 17 -0.18 -2.93 -8.36
C PRO A 17 0.92 -2.28 -7.52
N LEU A 18 0.95 -2.56 -6.22
CA LEU A 18 1.85 -1.92 -5.27
C LEU A 18 3.34 -2.09 -5.63
N ARG A 19 3.70 -3.22 -6.26
CA ARG A 19 5.07 -3.50 -6.73
C ARG A 19 5.57 -2.53 -7.81
N ASP A 20 4.67 -1.92 -8.57
CA ASP A 20 4.98 -0.97 -9.65
C ASP A 20 4.92 0.49 -9.14
N ARG A 21 4.68 0.69 -7.84
CA ARG A 21 4.54 1.99 -7.19
C ARG A 21 5.76 2.25 -6.31
N GLU A 22 6.86 2.61 -6.93
CA GLU A 22 8.13 2.87 -6.23
C GLU A 22 7.94 3.90 -5.10
N GLY A 23 8.49 3.60 -3.91
CA GLY A 23 8.39 4.46 -2.73
C GLY A 23 7.12 4.27 -1.89
N ASP A 24 5.99 3.88 -2.50
CA ASP A 24 4.71 3.75 -1.78
C ASP A 24 4.77 2.68 -0.67
N ILE A 25 5.47 1.56 -0.91
CA ILE A 25 5.63 0.49 0.09
C ILE A 25 6.21 1.03 1.40
N ARG A 26 7.25 1.88 1.32
CA ARG A 26 7.88 2.47 2.50
C ARG A 26 6.93 3.43 3.22
N LEU A 27 6.26 4.29 2.46
CA LEU A 27 5.33 5.28 3.00
C LEU A 27 4.15 4.59 3.71
N LEU A 28 3.56 3.58 3.07
CA LEU A 28 2.45 2.80 3.61
C LEU A 28 2.87 2.03 4.87
N ALA A 29 4.04 1.40 4.86
CA ALA A 29 4.53 0.68 6.04
C ALA A 29 4.67 1.63 7.25
N GLN A 30 5.24 2.82 7.04
CA GLN A 30 5.37 3.83 8.10
C GLN A 30 4.01 4.32 8.60
N GLU A 31 3.08 4.59 7.68
CA GLU A 31 1.74 5.05 8.07
C GLU A 31 0.95 3.97 8.82
N PHE A 32 1.04 2.70 8.39
CA PHE A 32 0.40 1.60 9.12
C PHE A 32 1.01 1.37 10.48
N LEU A 33 2.34 1.44 10.59
CA LEU A 33 2.99 1.37 11.88
C LEU A 33 2.47 2.49 12.80
N ARG A 34 2.44 3.74 12.31
CA ARG A 34 1.93 4.90 13.05
C ARG A 34 0.47 4.73 13.48
N ARG A 35 -0.39 4.23 12.60
CA ARG A 35 -1.80 3.98 12.92
C ARG A 35 -1.94 2.87 13.96
N SER A 36 -1.17 1.79 13.84
CA SER A 36 -1.15 0.69 14.80
C SER A 36 -0.60 1.13 16.16
N THR A 37 0.46 1.93 16.22
CA THR A 37 1.02 2.45 17.47
C THR A 37 0.01 3.32 18.22
N VAL A 38 -0.66 4.23 17.50
CA VAL A 38 -1.72 5.08 18.08
C VAL A 38 -2.89 4.24 18.59
N ALA A 39 -3.36 3.27 17.81
CA ALA A 39 -4.50 2.43 18.19
C ALA A 39 -4.23 1.50 19.38
N ASN A 40 -2.96 1.20 19.67
CA ASN A 40 -2.56 0.29 20.74
C ASN A 40 -1.87 1.00 21.91
N GLU A 41 -1.86 2.34 21.93
CA GLU A 41 -1.18 3.15 22.96
C GLU A 41 0.30 2.77 23.15
N LYS A 42 0.97 2.37 22.06
CA LYS A 42 2.40 2.02 22.06
C LYS A 42 3.19 3.11 21.39
N GLU A 43 4.22 3.63 22.03
CA GLU A 43 5.09 4.66 21.46
C GLU A 43 6.50 4.11 21.15
N GLY A 44 7.24 4.81 20.30
CA GLY A 44 8.65 4.50 20.03
C GLY A 44 8.91 3.24 19.18
N ILE A 45 7.87 2.59 18.65
CA ILE A 45 8.06 1.44 17.76
C ILE A 45 8.50 1.94 16.38
N SER A 46 9.57 1.35 15.86
CA SER A 46 10.09 1.59 14.52
C SER A 46 10.48 0.27 13.87
N PHE A 47 10.51 0.24 12.54
CA PHE A 47 11.11 -0.88 11.84
C PHE A 47 12.63 -0.81 11.93
N ASN A 48 13.26 -1.92 12.32
CA ASN A 48 14.69 -2.07 12.13
C ASN A 48 15.03 -2.22 10.63
N GLN A 49 16.32 -2.16 10.29
CA GLN A 49 16.75 -2.22 8.89
C GLN A 49 16.39 -3.55 8.21
N ASP A 50 16.43 -4.66 8.93
CA ASP A 50 16.10 -5.98 8.38
C ASP A 50 14.62 -6.11 8.03
N ALA A 51 13.74 -5.60 8.89
CA ALA A 51 12.31 -5.55 8.64
C ALA A 51 11.99 -4.65 7.43
N LEU A 52 12.62 -3.47 7.34
CA LEU A 52 12.45 -2.60 6.17
C LEU A 52 12.93 -3.28 4.88
N ARG A 53 14.07 -3.95 4.91
CA ARG A 53 14.58 -4.71 3.75
C ARG A 53 13.61 -5.81 3.34
N ALA A 54 13.07 -6.57 4.28
CA ALA A 54 12.10 -7.63 4.00
C ALA A 54 10.80 -7.07 3.41
N ILE A 55 10.27 -5.98 3.96
CA ILE A 55 9.07 -5.29 3.48
C ILE A 55 9.26 -4.81 2.04
N LEU A 56 10.43 -4.24 1.71
CA LEU A 56 10.74 -3.70 0.38
C LEU A 56 11.04 -4.79 -0.66
N ALA A 57 11.59 -5.93 -0.24
CA ALA A 57 11.91 -7.05 -1.13
C ALA A 57 10.70 -7.91 -1.48
N HIS A 58 9.61 -7.80 -0.73
CA HIS A 58 8.39 -8.58 -0.97
C HIS A 58 7.63 -8.08 -2.20
N SER A 59 6.99 -9.01 -2.93
CA SER A 59 6.33 -8.69 -4.22
C SER A 59 4.88 -8.19 -4.08
N TRP A 60 4.31 -8.25 -2.88
CA TRP A 60 2.96 -7.78 -2.54
C TRP A 60 1.86 -8.24 -3.51
N PRO A 61 1.64 -9.57 -3.68
CA PRO A 61 0.57 -10.08 -4.55
C PRO A 61 -0.83 -9.69 -4.09
N GLY A 62 -1.02 -9.44 -2.80
CA GLY A 62 -2.28 -8.93 -2.23
C GLY A 62 -2.42 -7.40 -2.25
N ASN A 63 -1.41 -6.66 -2.72
CA ASN A 63 -1.31 -5.21 -2.53
C ASN A 63 -1.35 -4.81 -1.04
N VAL A 64 -2.26 -3.90 -0.68
CA VAL A 64 -2.40 -3.23 0.63
C VAL A 64 -3.35 -4.01 1.53
#